data_AF-A0A6N2VKR9-F1
#
_entry.id   AF-A0A6N2VKR9-F1
#
_cell.length_a   1.000
_cell.length_b   1.000
_cell.length_c   1.000
_cell.angle_alpha   90.00
_cell.angle_beta   90.00
_cell.angle_gamma   90.00
#
_symmetry.space_group_name_H-M   'P 1'
#
loop_
_entity.id
_entity.type
_entity.pdbx_description
1 polymer ?
#
loop_
_entity_poly.entity_id
_entity_poly.type
_entity_poly.pdbx_seq_one_letter_code
_entity_poly.pdbx_strand_id
1 'polypeptide(L)'
;MQKFMKEIEVITLLSLMFLLTGCQKHESLQTNPEDQLAISIMTTRNGQKAGTFESDIYLFDMKTAKTKKIATVPYTSQYPLSVYDPQKKLLYYSSRLKGTHEDEVFVYDCRTKETRQLTDWCDVLNYMFIKEDKLYLAAMDTKKTIITSYWCDRETGKPTDLTWDHDLFVDYVTYNPLTKGLYCNLYSDRESYKRLNEPENGIRQRFYQIKPDGSFRLITEEKRKIIGSLVANSRKMLYIRKNTSVPNVPEMKGLKEQIIEVVSYDFQSKKKTVLSEKDKSLYQMGFIYLDRKGTTLYGLKKGQGLGDPDKLVSYDLKTHKEKILFRYPGTEGAINNACVVKK
;
A
#
# COMPACT_ATOMS: atom_id res chain seq x y z
N MET A 1 -18.35 4.16 -75.19
CA MET A 1 -17.95 3.00 -74.37
C MET A 1 -16.56 3.16 -73.74
N GLN A 2 -15.48 3.37 -74.51
CA GLN A 2 -14.11 3.48 -73.97
C GLN A 2 -13.90 4.57 -72.89
N LYS A 3 -14.55 5.73 -73.03
CA LYS A 3 -14.44 6.83 -72.05
C LYS A 3 -15.09 6.49 -70.70
N PHE A 4 -16.23 5.80 -70.75
CA PHE A 4 -16.99 5.36 -69.58
C PHE A 4 -16.26 4.22 -68.82
N MET A 5 -15.59 3.32 -69.55
CA MET A 5 -14.76 2.27 -68.94
C MET A 5 -13.52 2.84 -68.22
N LYS A 6 -12.87 3.86 -68.79
CA LYS A 6 -11.75 4.56 -68.13
C LYS A 6 -12.18 5.29 -66.85
N GLU A 7 -13.36 5.88 -66.84
CA GLU A 7 -13.91 6.55 -65.65
C GLU A 7 -14.21 5.53 -64.53
N ILE A 8 -14.74 4.35 -64.88
CA ILE A 8 -14.97 3.26 -63.91
C ILE A 8 -13.64 2.71 -63.38
N GLU A 9 -12.63 2.50 -64.21
CA GLU A 9 -11.30 2.03 -63.77
C GLU A 9 -10.66 3.02 -62.79
N VAL A 10 -10.72 4.32 -63.07
CA VAL A 10 -10.18 5.37 -62.19
C VAL A 10 -10.92 5.43 -60.84
N ILE A 11 -12.25 5.32 -60.85
CA ILE A 11 -13.05 5.29 -59.62
C ILE A 11 -12.73 4.03 -58.81
N THR A 12 -12.56 2.87 -59.46
CA THR A 12 -12.24 1.61 -58.79
C THR A 12 -10.82 1.65 -58.18
N LEU A 13 -9.86 2.27 -58.87
CA LEU A 13 -8.49 2.45 -58.36
C LEU A 13 -8.44 3.40 -57.16
N LEU A 14 -9.17 4.52 -57.21
CA LEU A 14 -9.30 5.47 -56.10
C LEU A 14 -9.99 4.83 -54.89
N SER A 15 -11.03 4.02 -55.11
CA SER A 15 -11.73 3.26 -54.06
C SER A 15 -10.79 2.25 -53.38
N LEU A 16 -9.94 1.56 -54.14
CA LEU A 16 -8.93 0.66 -53.60
C LEU A 16 -7.84 1.41 -52.80
N MET A 17 -7.44 2.62 -53.22
CA MET A 17 -6.48 3.43 -52.47
C MET A 17 -7.05 3.90 -51.11
N PHE A 18 -8.34 4.26 -51.04
CA PHE A 18 -8.98 4.61 -49.77
C PHE A 18 -9.16 3.40 -48.82
N LEU A 19 -9.31 2.19 -49.36
CA LEU A 19 -9.36 0.95 -48.57
C LEU A 19 -7.98 0.52 -48.04
N LEU A 20 -6.88 0.94 -48.68
CA LEU A 20 -5.51 0.64 -48.25
C LEU A 20 -4.94 1.64 -47.22
N THR A 21 -5.51 2.85 -47.11
CA THR A 21 -5.14 3.82 -46.06
C THR A 21 -5.86 3.62 -44.73
N GLY A 22 -6.85 2.73 -44.68
CA GLY A 22 -7.74 2.52 -43.53
C GLY A 22 -7.36 1.34 -42.63
N CYS A 23 -6.08 1.06 -42.40
CA CYS A 23 -5.67 0.11 -41.36
C CYS A 23 -4.19 0.27 -40.96
N GLN A 24 -3.70 1.49 -40.79
CA GLN A 24 -2.65 1.67 -39.79
C GLN A 24 -3.34 1.49 -38.44
N LYS A 25 -3.23 0.29 -37.87
CA LYS A 25 -3.28 0.16 -36.41
C LYS A 25 -2.29 1.18 -35.91
N HIS A 26 -2.79 2.32 -35.43
CA HIS A 26 -2.10 3.09 -34.43
C HIS A 26 -1.94 2.10 -33.28
N GLU A 27 -0.81 1.38 -33.27
CA GLU A 27 -0.26 0.89 -32.02
C GLU A 27 -0.01 2.17 -31.23
N SER A 28 -1.04 2.66 -30.54
CA SER A 28 -0.83 3.39 -29.31
C SER A 28 0.13 2.49 -28.56
N LEU A 29 1.40 2.92 -28.41
CA LEU A 29 2.33 2.32 -27.47
C LEU A 29 1.50 2.07 -26.20
N GLN A 30 1.09 0.82 -25.97
CA GLN A 30 0.28 0.49 -24.82
C GLN A 30 1.23 0.60 -23.65
N THR A 31 1.37 1.83 -23.13
CA THR A 31 2.15 2.10 -21.94
C THR A 31 1.53 1.26 -20.84
N ASN A 32 2.34 0.39 -20.24
CA ASN A 32 1.90 -0.42 -19.12
C ASN A 32 1.39 0.55 -18.04
N PRO A 33 0.14 0.46 -17.53
CA PRO A 33 -0.38 1.43 -16.58
C PRO A 33 0.53 1.64 -15.36
N GLU A 34 1.20 0.58 -14.92
CA GLU A 34 2.22 0.56 -13.87
C GLU A 34 3.44 1.45 -14.19
N ASP A 35 3.70 1.76 -15.47
CA ASP A 35 4.76 2.69 -15.88
C ASP A 35 4.50 4.13 -15.41
N GLN A 36 3.29 4.46 -14.97
CA GLN A 36 2.90 5.74 -14.36
C GLN A 36 3.01 5.74 -12.83
N LEU A 37 3.54 4.66 -12.25
CA LEU A 37 3.66 4.50 -10.81
C LEU A 37 5.11 4.58 -10.35
N ALA A 38 5.25 4.92 -9.07
CA ALA A 38 6.49 4.82 -8.33
C ALA A 38 6.18 4.33 -6.90
N ILE A 39 7.21 3.88 -6.19
CA ILE A 39 7.11 3.48 -4.78
C ILE A 39 7.92 4.48 -3.96
N SER A 40 7.22 5.25 -3.12
CA SER A 40 7.83 6.08 -2.08
C SER A 40 8.24 5.17 -0.94
N ILE A 41 9.49 5.28 -0.48
CA ILE A 41 10.08 4.40 0.52
C ILE A 41 10.68 5.26 1.63
N MET A 42 10.34 5.00 2.87
CA MET A 42 11.01 5.58 4.04
C MET A 42 11.97 4.58 4.65
N THR A 43 13.18 5.04 4.93
CA THR A 43 14.15 4.30 5.75
C THR A 43 14.55 5.12 6.95
N THR A 44 14.77 4.49 8.10
CA THR A 44 15.31 5.17 9.28
C THR A 44 16.76 4.79 9.53
N ARG A 45 17.51 5.73 10.10
CA ARG A 45 18.90 5.52 10.50
C ARG A 45 19.30 6.45 11.65
N ASN A 46 20.45 6.16 12.23
CA ASN A 46 21.11 7.10 13.13
C ASN A 46 21.40 8.42 12.40
N GLY A 47 21.11 9.53 13.08
CA GLY A 47 21.43 10.88 12.64
C GLY A 47 22.91 11.20 12.84
N GLN A 48 23.35 12.34 12.31
CA GLN A 48 24.75 12.77 12.45
C GLN A 48 25.12 13.12 13.91
N LYS A 49 24.14 13.56 14.71
CA LYS A 49 24.32 13.86 16.13
C LYS A 49 23.93 12.63 16.96
N ALA A 50 24.74 12.32 17.97
CA ALA A 50 24.45 11.24 18.91
C ALA A 50 23.06 11.42 19.53
N GLY A 51 22.29 10.33 19.60
CA GLY A 51 20.92 10.33 20.13
C GLY A 51 19.87 10.93 19.21
N THR A 52 20.21 11.28 17.96
CA THR A 52 19.24 11.72 16.95
C THR A 52 19.03 10.65 15.89
N PHE A 53 17.84 10.63 15.29
CA PHE A 53 17.51 9.73 14.20
C PHE A 53 17.00 10.54 13.00
N GLU A 54 17.20 10.00 11.81
CA GLU A 54 16.80 10.61 10.55
C GLU A 54 16.05 9.60 9.68
N SER A 55 15.10 10.10 8.92
CA SER A 55 14.37 9.37 7.90
C SER A 55 14.81 9.82 6.52
N ASP A 56 15.35 8.89 5.73
CA ASP A 56 15.65 9.10 4.32
C ASP A 56 14.49 8.62 3.46
N ILE A 57 14.08 9.46 2.50
CA ILE A 57 12.98 9.16 1.58
C ILE A 57 13.55 8.87 0.21
N TYR A 58 13.15 7.73 -0.36
CA TYR A 58 13.51 7.30 -1.71
C TYR A 58 12.27 7.16 -2.57
N LEU A 59 12.45 7.34 -3.89
CA LEU A 59 11.44 7.05 -4.90
C LEU A 59 12.00 6.01 -5.86
N PHE A 60 11.36 4.83 -5.91
CA PHE A 60 11.64 3.79 -6.90
C PHE A 60 10.65 3.93 -8.08
N ASP A 61 11.16 4.24 -9.26
CA ASP A 61 10.36 4.35 -10.48
C ASP A 61 10.08 2.97 -11.08
N MET A 62 8.80 2.60 -11.20
CA MET A 62 8.42 1.26 -11.68
C MET A 62 8.71 1.03 -13.17
N LYS A 63 8.73 2.09 -13.99
CA LYS A 63 9.04 2.02 -15.42
C LYS A 63 10.53 1.80 -15.65
N THR A 64 11.36 2.61 -14.99
CA THR A 64 12.82 2.59 -15.25
C THR A 64 13.58 1.65 -14.32
N ALA A 65 12.92 1.12 -13.28
CA ALA A 65 13.53 0.35 -12.20
C ALA A 65 14.73 1.07 -11.55
N LYS A 66 14.63 2.40 -11.39
CA LYS A 66 15.68 3.23 -10.78
C LYS A 66 15.17 3.82 -9.48
N THR A 67 16.04 3.88 -8.48
CA THR A 67 15.78 4.53 -7.20
C THR A 67 16.52 5.85 -7.11
N LYS A 68 15.87 6.87 -6.57
CA LYS A 68 16.47 8.16 -6.26
C LYS A 68 16.13 8.59 -4.83
N LYS A 69 17.13 9.09 -4.08
CA LYS A 69 16.88 9.77 -2.79
C LYS A 69 16.24 11.14 -3.04
N ILE A 70 15.16 11.43 -2.33
CA ILE A 70 14.34 12.63 -2.48
C ILE A 70 14.64 13.65 -1.39
N ALA A 71 14.66 13.20 -0.14
CA ALA A 71 14.81 14.06 1.03
C ALA A 71 15.36 13.27 2.22
N THR A 72 15.77 14.02 3.23
CA THR A 72 16.02 13.53 4.59
C THR A 72 15.25 14.44 5.54
N VAL A 73 14.52 13.87 6.48
CA VAL A 73 13.77 14.59 7.52
C VAL A 73 14.11 14.03 8.90
N PRO A 74 13.94 14.80 9.99
CA PRO A 74 14.10 14.28 11.34
C PRO A 74 13.15 13.12 11.60
N TYR A 75 13.62 12.08 12.29
CA TYR A 75 12.78 11.01 12.81
C TYR A 75 12.51 11.26 14.31
N THR A 76 11.29 11.69 14.62
CA THR A 76 10.87 12.03 16.00
C THR A 76 9.57 11.35 16.44
N SER A 77 8.81 10.77 15.50
CA SER A 77 7.56 10.03 15.75
C SER A 77 7.80 8.69 16.46
N GLN A 78 6.75 8.08 16.98
CA GLN A 78 6.78 6.68 17.42
C GLN A 78 6.86 5.75 16.22
N TYR A 79 6.01 6.00 15.22
CA TYR A 79 5.94 5.24 14.00
C TYR A 79 6.27 6.13 12.80
N PRO A 80 7.49 6.01 12.25
CA PRO A 80 7.92 6.83 11.12
C PRO A 80 7.23 6.37 9.83
N LEU A 81 6.42 7.26 9.28
CA LEU A 81 5.63 7.07 8.06
C LEU A 81 5.91 8.22 7.10
N SER A 82 5.98 7.94 5.80
CA SER A 82 5.90 8.98 4.76
C SER A 82 5.18 8.55 3.51
N VAL A 83 4.73 9.55 2.76
CA VAL A 83 4.39 9.43 1.36
C VAL A 83 4.87 10.68 0.61
N TYR A 84 5.69 10.46 -0.43
CA TYR A 84 6.12 11.52 -1.34
C TYR A 84 5.16 11.65 -2.51
N ASP A 85 4.68 12.87 -2.78
CA ASP A 85 3.95 13.24 -3.99
C ASP A 85 4.93 13.72 -5.07
N PRO A 86 5.20 12.93 -6.15
CA PRO A 86 6.11 13.34 -7.20
C PRO A 86 5.59 14.52 -8.04
N GLN A 87 4.26 14.65 -8.18
CA GLN A 87 3.63 15.67 -9.01
C GLN A 87 3.71 17.05 -8.37
N LYS A 88 3.44 17.13 -7.05
CA LYS A 88 3.55 18.38 -6.29
C LYS A 88 4.94 18.61 -5.68
N LYS A 89 5.80 17.59 -5.66
CA LYS A 89 7.11 17.60 -4.97
C LYS A 89 6.98 17.89 -3.48
N LEU A 90 5.94 17.33 -2.86
CA LEU A 90 5.65 17.47 -1.43
C LEU A 90 5.83 16.12 -0.74
N LEU A 91 6.48 16.13 0.42
CA LEU A 91 6.62 14.97 1.28
C LEU A 91 5.71 15.14 2.49
N TYR A 92 4.79 14.20 2.67
CA TYR A 92 4.01 14.07 3.90
C TYR A 92 4.71 13.05 4.79
N TYR A 93 4.98 13.39 6.04
CA TYR A 93 5.69 12.50 6.97
C TYR A 93 5.18 12.65 8.40
N SER A 94 5.23 11.57 9.18
CA SER A 94 4.91 11.63 10.61
C SER A 94 6.08 12.21 11.39
N SER A 95 5.79 13.10 12.34
CA SER A 95 6.76 13.73 13.23
C SER A 95 6.06 14.25 14.48
N ARG A 96 6.83 14.57 15.51
CA ARG A 96 6.34 15.22 16.74
C ARG A 96 6.80 16.66 16.81
N LEU A 97 6.00 17.48 17.46
CA LEU A 97 6.49 18.75 17.99
C LEU A 97 7.40 18.45 19.20
N LYS A 98 8.33 19.36 19.45
CA LYS A 98 9.25 19.21 20.59
C LYS A 98 8.46 19.26 21.89
N GLY A 99 8.56 18.20 22.70
CA GLY A 99 7.90 18.11 24.00
C GLY A 99 6.47 17.60 23.96
N THR A 100 5.99 17.14 22.80
CA THR A 100 4.69 16.49 22.63
C THR A 100 4.87 14.98 22.45
N HIS A 101 3.81 14.20 22.72
CA HIS A 101 3.82 12.74 22.56
C HIS A 101 3.11 12.27 21.28
N GLU A 102 2.31 13.17 20.72
CA GLU A 102 1.41 13.00 19.60
C GLU A 102 2.17 12.90 18.27
N ASP A 103 1.96 11.81 17.53
CA ASP A 103 2.43 11.65 16.16
C ASP A 103 1.50 12.43 15.21
N GLU A 104 2.02 13.52 14.65
CA GLU A 104 1.30 14.40 13.72
C GLU A 104 1.88 14.32 12.30
N VAL A 105 1.12 14.81 11.31
CA VAL A 105 1.57 14.90 9.92
C VAL A 105 2.20 16.26 9.65
N PHE A 106 3.38 16.23 9.04
CA PHE A 106 4.08 17.41 8.54
C PHE A 106 4.20 17.34 7.02
N VAL A 107 4.24 18.51 6.38
CA VAL A 107 4.52 18.66 4.95
C VAL A 107 5.90 19.30 4.78
N TYR A 108 6.75 18.65 4.00
CA TYR A 108 8.03 19.17 3.57
C TYR A 108 8.00 19.45 2.06
N ASP A 109 8.19 20.72 1.67
CA ASP A 109 8.34 21.07 0.26
C ASP A 109 9.76 20.74 -0.21
N CYS A 110 9.87 19.76 -1.11
CA CYS A 110 11.18 19.28 -1.56
C CYS A 110 11.93 20.30 -2.43
N ARG A 111 11.27 21.36 -2.91
CA ARG A 111 11.86 22.46 -3.68
C ARG A 111 12.40 23.55 -2.76
N THR A 112 11.58 24.05 -1.83
CA THR A 112 11.97 25.17 -0.94
C THR A 112 12.70 24.70 0.31
N LYS A 113 12.61 23.41 0.65
CA LYS A 113 13.17 22.79 1.87
C LYS A 113 12.49 23.26 3.15
N GLU A 114 11.30 23.85 3.04
CA GLU A 114 10.51 24.29 4.18
C GLU A 114 9.60 23.18 4.69
N THR A 115 9.41 23.16 6.01
CA THR A 115 8.50 22.25 6.71
C THR A 115 7.37 23.06 7.35
N ARG A 116 6.14 22.55 7.25
CA ARG A 116 5.01 23.02 8.06
C ARG A 116 4.27 21.84 8.69
N GLN A 117 3.67 22.06 9.84
CA GLN A 117 2.72 21.12 10.41
C GLN A 117 1.43 21.12 9.57
N LEU A 118 0.86 19.94 9.34
CA LEU A 118 -0.41 19.78 8.64
C LEU A 118 -1.55 19.52 9.62
N THR A 119 -1.34 18.63 10.59
CA THR A 119 -2.37 18.20 11.55
C THR A 119 -1.99 18.55 12.97
N ASP A 120 -2.99 18.77 13.81
CA ASP A 120 -2.91 19.12 15.24
C ASP A 120 -3.95 18.35 16.07
N TRP A 121 -4.36 17.18 15.57
CA TRP A 121 -5.45 16.39 16.12
C TRP A 121 -5.13 14.89 16.21
N CYS A 122 -3.99 14.43 15.65
CA CYS A 122 -3.59 13.02 15.62
C CYS A 122 -2.73 12.70 16.85
N ASP A 123 -3.03 11.61 17.55
CA ASP A 123 -2.15 11.08 18.62
C ASP A 123 -1.26 9.95 18.10
N VAL A 124 -1.84 9.01 17.34
CA VAL A 124 -1.14 7.83 16.79
C VAL A 124 -1.44 7.69 15.31
N LEU A 125 -0.41 7.38 14.50
CA LEU A 125 -0.51 7.19 13.04
C LEU A 125 0.01 5.80 12.64
N ASN A 126 -0.85 5.00 12.00
CA ASN A 126 -0.47 3.65 11.52
C ASN A 126 -0.34 3.57 10.00
N TYR A 127 -1.13 4.34 9.26
CA TYR A 127 -1.07 4.34 7.79
C TYR A 127 -1.26 5.74 7.23
N MET A 128 -0.50 6.03 6.17
CA MET A 128 -0.60 7.26 5.43
C MET A 128 -0.33 6.99 3.94
N PHE A 129 -1.22 7.43 3.06
CA PHE A 129 -1.00 7.39 1.62
C PHE A 129 -1.83 8.44 0.89
N ILE A 130 -1.43 8.78 -0.32
CA ILE A 130 -2.16 9.74 -1.16
C ILE A 130 -3.18 8.97 -2.00
N LYS A 131 -4.44 9.42 -1.95
CA LYS A 131 -5.47 9.04 -2.92
C LYS A 131 -5.93 10.31 -3.62
N GLU A 132 -5.53 10.45 -4.88
CA GLU A 132 -5.91 11.59 -5.71
C GLU A 132 -5.52 12.93 -5.03
N ASP A 133 -6.49 13.77 -4.70
CA ASP A 133 -6.33 15.07 -4.07
C ASP A 133 -6.39 15.03 -2.53
N LYS A 134 -6.54 13.85 -1.93
CA LYS A 134 -6.66 13.67 -0.47
C LYS A 134 -5.53 12.83 0.11
N LEU A 135 -5.24 13.07 1.38
CA LEU A 135 -4.39 12.21 2.18
C LEU A 135 -5.29 11.25 2.97
N TYR A 136 -5.07 9.95 2.85
CA TYR A 136 -5.68 8.99 3.76
C TYR A 136 -4.81 8.85 4.99
N LEU A 137 -5.44 8.81 6.16
CA LEU A 137 -4.80 8.46 7.43
C LEU A 137 -5.58 7.33 8.11
N ALA A 138 -4.87 6.32 8.62
CA ALA A 138 -5.38 5.50 9.72
C ALA A 138 -4.73 6.05 10.99
N ALA A 139 -5.50 6.79 11.77
CA ALA A 139 -5.01 7.54 12.91
C ALA A 139 -5.93 7.41 14.12
N MET A 140 -5.39 7.64 15.30
CA MET A 140 -6.16 7.91 16.50
C MET A 140 -6.29 9.43 16.64
N ASP A 141 -7.51 9.93 16.57
CA ASP A 141 -7.82 11.32 16.96
C ASP A 141 -7.62 11.44 18.48
N THR A 142 -7.05 12.55 18.96
CA THR A 142 -6.84 12.84 20.40
C THR A 142 -8.10 12.74 21.26
N LYS A 143 -9.29 12.80 20.64
CA LYS A 143 -10.60 12.65 21.30
C LYS A 143 -11.13 11.22 21.27
N LYS A 144 -10.39 10.27 20.70
CA LYS A 144 -10.79 8.87 20.52
C LYS A 144 -9.75 7.93 21.14
N THR A 145 -10.15 6.68 21.31
CA THR A 145 -9.30 5.62 21.89
C THR A 145 -8.94 4.53 20.89
N ILE A 146 -9.37 4.66 19.63
CA ILE A 146 -9.13 3.65 18.59
C ILE A 146 -8.63 4.28 17.28
N ILE A 147 -7.82 3.51 16.56
CA ILE A 147 -7.30 3.89 15.25
C ILE A 147 -8.37 3.67 14.19
N THR A 148 -8.68 4.76 13.49
CA THR A 148 -9.81 4.89 12.57
C THR A 148 -9.40 5.56 11.27
N SER A 149 -10.26 5.49 10.26
CA SER A 149 -9.97 5.98 8.91
C SER A 149 -10.38 7.44 8.72
N TYR A 150 -9.50 8.26 8.13
CA TYR A 150 -9.78 9.66 7.81
C TYR A 150 -9.36 9.98 6.37
N TRP A 151 -10.19 10.77 5.69
CA TRP A 151 -9.70 11.64 4.62
C TRP A 151 -9.20 12.94 5.24
N CYS A 152 -8.02 13.39 4.85
CA CYS A 152 -7.43 14.64 5.30
C CYS A 152 -7.21 15.54 4.09
N ASP A 153 -7.68 16.79 4.21
CA ASP A 153 -7.41 17.82 3.22
C ASP A 153 -5.90 18.14 3.19
N ARG A 154 -5.30 18.10 2.01
CA ARG A 154 -3.84 18.16 1.86
C ARG A 154 -3.22 19.53 2.13
N GLU A 155 -4.04 20.58 2.15
CA GLU A 155 -3.57 21.94 2.37
C GLU A 155 -3.82 22.36 3.82
N THR A 156 -5.05 22.17 4.30
CA THR A 156 -5.53 22.60 5.62
C THR A 156 -5.38 21.56 6.72
N GLY A 157 -5.17 20.28 6.39
CA GLY A 157 -5.04 19.20 7.37
C GLY A 157 -6.35 18.75 8.03
N LYS A 158 -7.48 19.35 7.64
CA LYS A 158 -8.78 19.07 8.25
C LYS A 158 -9.22 17.62 7.99
N PRO A 159 -9.59 16.86 9.03
CA PRO A 159 -10.08 15.50 8.88
C PRO A 159 -11.54 15.47 8.45
N THR A 160 -11.88 14.46 7.65
CA THR A 160 -13.21 13.91 7.46
C THR A 160 -13.16 12.47 7.94
N ASP A 161 -13.81 12.21 9.07
CA ASP A 161 -13.93 10.87 9.62
C ASP A 161 -14.69 9.96 8.66
N LEU A 162 -14.10 8.82 8.32
CA LEU A 162 -14.72 7.79 7.49
C LEU A 162 -15.31 6.67 8.32
N THR A 163 -15.19 6.74 9.63
CA THR A 163 -15.65 5.71 10.55
C THR A 163 -17.15 5.81 10.71
N TRP A 164 -17.82 4.73 10.35
CA TRP A 164 -19.26 4.54 10.50
C TRP A 164 -19.64 3.88 11.83
N ASP A 165 -18.68 3.21 12.47
CA ASP A 165 -18.83 2.52 13.75
C ASP A 165 -17.57 2.75 14.58
N HIS A 166 -17.72 3.49 15.69
CA HIS A 166 -16.63 3.83 16.61
C HIS A 166 -16.05 2.64 17.37
N ASP A 167 -16.55 1.42 17.13
CA ASP A 167 -15.98 0.18 17.63
C ASP A 167 -15.08 -0.51 16.60
N LEU A 168 -15.00 -0.05 15.35
CA LEU A 168 -14.19 -0.72 14.32
C LEU A 168 -12.77 -0.16 14.25
N PHE A 169 -11.82 -0.94 14.75
CA PHE A 169 -10.39 -0.70 14.64
C PHE A 169 -9.86 -1.03 13.25
N VAL A 170 -9.01 -0.16 12.69
CA VAL A 170 -8.32 -0.38 11.40
C VAL A 170 -7.01 -1.13 11.61
N ASP A 171 -6.96 -2.41 11.23
CA ASP A 171 -5.76 -3.24 11.35
C ASP A 171 -4.82 -3.08 10.14
N TYR A 172 -5.37 -3.29 8.94
CA TYR A 172 -4.65 -3.10 7.68
C TYR A 172 -5.48 -2.34 6.66
N VAL A 173 -4.79 -1.55 5.84
CA VAL A 173 -5.39 -0.85 4.71
C VAL A 173 -4.46 -0.95 3.50
N THR A 174 -5.06 -1.06 2.33
CA THR A 174 -4.34 -1.08 1.06
C THR A 174 -5.09 -0.24 0.03
N TYR A 175 -4.33 0.51 -0.76
CA TYR A 175 -4.83 1.34 -1.83
C TYR A 175 -4.12 1.01 -3.14
N ASN A 176 -4.90 0.78 -4.18
CA ASN A 176 -4.38 0.60 -5.53
C ASN A 176 -4.60 1.90 -6.35
N PRO A 177 -3.54 2.65 -6.67
CA PRO A 177 -3.68 3.94 -7.36
C PRO A 177 -4.21 3.84 -8.80
N LEU A 178 -4.10 2.67 -9.44
CA LEU A 178 -4.62 2.48 -10.80
C LEU A 178 -6.11 2.16 -10.81
N THR A 179 -6.56 1.29 -9.91
CA THR A 179 -7.97 0.90 -9.82
C THR A 179 -8.78 1.80 -8.91
N LYS A 180 -8.09 2.67 -8.15
CA LYS A 180 -8.64 3.52 -7.08
C LYS A 180 -9.33 2.74 -5.96
N GLY A 181 -9.12 1.42 -5.91
CA GLY A 181 -9.71 0.57 -4.89
C GLY A 181 -9.02 0.77 -3.55
N LEU A 182 -9.83 1.02 -2.52
CA LEU A 182 -9.41 1.08 -1.13
C LEU A 182 -10.02 -0.11 -0.40
N TYR A 183 -9.17 -0.90 0.26
CA TYR A 183 -9.58 -2.09 0.98
C TYR A 183 -8.97 -2.09 2.36
N CYS A 184 -9.75 -2.51 3.35
CA CYS A 184 -9.29 -2.57 4.72
C CYS A 184 -9.69 -3.87 5.39
N ASN A 185 -8.87 -4.27 6.36
CA ASN A 185 -9.21 -5.26 7.36
C ASN A 185 -9.49 -4.53 8.68
N LEU A 186 -10.70 -4.74 9.19
CA LEU A 186 -11.21 -4.13 10.40
C LEU A 186 -11.68 -5.21 11.38
N TYR A 187 -11.63 -4.91 12.67
CA TYR A 187 -12.24 -5.73 13.71
C TYR A 187 -12.89 -4.86 14.79
N SER A 188 -13.79 -5.45 15.58
CA SER A 188 -14.41 -4.73 16.70
C SER A 188 -13.43 -4.68 17.87
N ASP A 189 -13.10 -3.47 18.33
CA ASP A 189 -12.21 -3.21 19.45
C ASP A 189 -12.77 -3.85 20.72
N ARG A 190 -14.05 -3.63 21.04
CA ARG A 190 -14.71 -4.28 22.17
C ARG A 190 -14.75 -5.81 22.06
N GLU A 191 -14.99 -6.36 20.87
CA GLU A 191 -14.94 -7.80 20.61
C GLU A 191 -13.53 -8.33 20.86
N SER A 192 -12.49 -7.61 20.43
CA SER A 192 -11.10 -7.99 20.66
C SER A 192 -10.74 -7.98 22.15
N TYR A 193 -11.12 -6.94 22.89
CA TYR A 193 -10.89 -6.85 24.34
C TYR A 193 -11.56 -7.98 25.12
N LYS A 194 -12.83 -8.30 24.82
CA LYS A 194 -13.52 -9.44 25.44
C LYS A 194 -12.80 -10.75 25.15
N ARG A 195 -12.26 -10.89 23.94
CA ARG A 195 -11.60 -12.12 23.49
C ARG A 195 -10.15 -12.25 23.90
N LEU A 196 -9.51 -11.21 24.45
CA LEU A 196 -8.26 -11.39 25.21
C LEU A 196 -8.46 -12.33 26.40
N ASN A 197 -9.68 -12.40 26.94
CA ASN A 197 -10.05 -13.29 28.04
C ASN A 197 -10.68 -14.63 27.58
N GLU A 198 -10.98 -14.78 26.28
CA GLU A 198 -11.55 -16.01 25.65
C GLU A 198 -10.78 -16.37 24.36
N PRO A 199 -9.50 -16.72 24.51
CA PRO A 199 -8.51 -16.81 23.44
C PRO A 199 -8.84 -17.83 22.33
N GLU A 200 -9.52 -18.92 22.68
CA GLU A 200 -9.95 -19.98 21.76
C GLU A 200 -10.88 -19.49 20.64
N ASN A 201 -11.48 -18.31 20.81
CA ASN A 201 -12.45 -17.75 19.86
C ASN A 201 -11.86 -16.71 18.89
N GLY A 202 -10.60 -16.26 19.09
CA GLY A 202 -9.82 -15.34 18.25
C GLY A 202 -10.56 -14.07 17.76
N ILE A 203 -9.87 -13.15 17.11
CA ILE A 203 -10.53 -11.94 16.60
C ILE A 203 -11.24 -12.26 15.28
N ARG A 204 -12.45 -11.71 15.10
CA ARG A 204 -13.20 -11.82 13.85
C ARG A 204 -12.75 -10.69 12.93
N GLN A 205 -12.12 -11.08 11.84
CA GLN A 205 -11.49 -10.17 10.89
C GLN A 205 -12.44 -9.93 9.73
N ARG A 206 -12.82 -8.68 9.51
CA ARG A 206 -13.76 -8.29 8.45
C ARG A 206 -13.02 -7.52 7.38
N PHE A 207 -13.22 -7.88 6.12
CA PHE A 207 -12.57 -7.23 4.99
C PHE A 207 -13.59 -6.40 4.23
N TYR A 208 -13.30 -5.12 4.05
CA TYR A 208 -14.20 -4.17 3.40
C TYR A 208 -13.54 -3.54 2.19
N GLN A 209 -14.35 -3.20 1.20
CA GLN A 209 -14.02 -2.19 0.21
C GLN A 209 -14.61 -0.86 0.68
N ILE A 210 -13.80 0.21 0.70
CA ILE A 210 -14.26 1.58 0.90
C ILE A 210 -14.40 2.22 -0.48
N LYS A 211 -15.57 2.80 -0.76
CA LYS A 211 -15.89 3.49 -2.00
C LYS A 211 -15.47 4.97 -1.92
N PRO A 212 -15.37 5.67 -3.08
CA PRO A 212 -14.97 7.07 -3.10
C PRO A 212 -15.88 8.01 -2.28
N ASP A 213 -17.16 7.68 -2.16
CA ASP A 213 -18.17 8.43 -1.37
C ASP A 213 -18.09 8.14 0.14
N GLY A 214 -17.15 7.30 0.58
CA GLY A 214 -17.00 6.87 1.97
C GLY A 214 -17.91 5.69 2.35
N SER A 215 -18.85 5.28 1.49
CA SER A 215 -19.63 4.07 1.72
C SER A 215 -18.76 2.82 1.63
N PHE A 216 -19.16 1.74 2.28
CA PHE A 216 -18.36 0.52 2.34
C PHE A 216 -19.17 -0.71 1.97
N ARG A 217 -18.46 -1.77 1.61
CA ARG A 217 -19.03 -3.07 1.28
C ARG A 217 -18.21 -4.17 1.92
N LEU A 218 -18.86 -5.01 2.74
CA LEU A 218 -18.23 -6.23 3.25
C LEU A 218 -17.93 -7.16 2.08
N ILE A 219 -16.67 -7.61 1.99
CA ILE A 219 -16.19 -8.55 0.98
C ILE A 219 -16.27 -9.96 1.54
N THR A 220 -15.63 -10.18 2.68
CA THR A 220 -15.54 -11.47 3.36
C THR A 220 -15.23 -11.25 4.84
N GLU A 221 -15.47 -12.29 5.63
CA GLU A 221 -15.07 -12.41 7.03
C GLU A 221 -14.14 -13.62 7.19
N GLU A 222 -13.21 -13.52 8.15
CA GLU A 222 -12.41 -14.63 8.65
C GLU A 222 -12.58 -14.74 10.18
N LYS A 223 -12.82 -15.96 10.66
CA LYS A 223 -13.02 -16.23 12.08
C LYS A 223 -11.77 -16.87 12.68
N ARG A 224 -11.43 -16.46 13.91
CA ARG A 224 -10.35 -17.03 14.72
C ARG A 224 -8.95 -16.83 14.12
N LYS A 225 -8.66 -15.67 13.51
CA LYS A 225 -7.39 -15.39 12.82
C LYS A 225 -6.83 -14.01 13.14
N ILE A 226 -5.50 -13.93 13.11
CA ILE A 226 -4.76 -12.67 13.04
C ILE A 226 -4.37 -12.45 11.58
N ILE A 227 -4.57 -11.24 11.09
CA ILE A 227 -4.07 -10.84 9.78
C ILE A 227 -2.68 -10.25 9.98
N GLY A 228 -1.72 -10.69 9.18
CA GLY A 228 -0.34 -10.21 9.25
C GLY A 228 0.01 -9.18 8.18
N SER A 229 -0.81 -9.08 7.13
CA SER A 229 -0.59 -8.21 5.97
C SER A 229 -1.80 -8.32 5.03
N LEU A 230 -2.05 -7.28 4.24
CA LEU A 230 -3.14 -7.19 3.27
C LEU A 230 -2.71 -6.39 2.03
N VAL A 231 -3.03 -6.90 0.85
CA VAL A 231 -2.98 -6.13 -0.41
C VAL A 231 -4.11 -6.56 -1.34
N ALA A 232 -4.63 -5.64 -2.13
CA ALA A 232 -5.70 -5.94 -3.08
C ALA A 232 -5.59 -5.08 -4.33
N ASN A 233 -6.15 -5.60 -5.43
CA ASN A 233 -6.42 -4.83 -6.65
C ASN A 233 -7.93 -4.90 -6.95
N SER A 234 -8.37 -4.72 -8.20
CA SER A 234 -9.81 -4.81 -8.54
C SER A 234 -10.33 -6.24 -8.72
N ARG A 235 -9.45 -7.25 -8.75
CA ARG A 235 -9.78 -8.65 -9.09
C ARG A 235 -9.66 -9.59 -7.90
N LYS A 236 -8.64 -9.38 -7.07
CA LYS A 236 -8.33 -10.26 -5.94
C LYS A 236 -7.74 -9.50 -4.75
N MET A 237 -7.81 -10.16 -3.61
CA MET A 237 -7.17 -9.79 -2.35
C MET A 237 -6.18 -10.87 -1.95
N LEU A 238 -5.00 -10.47 -1.48
CA LEU A 238 -4.01 -11.35 -0.87
C LEU A 238 -3.81 -10.91 0.59
N TYR A 239 -3.80 -11.85 1.52
CA TYR A 239 -3.53 -11.56 2.92
C TYR A 239 -2.78 -12.71 3.58
N ILE A 240 -2.00 -12.36 4.60
CA ILE A 240 -1.33 -13.34 5.44
C ILE A 240 -2.26 -13.68 6.59
N ARG A 241 -2.65 -14.94 6.65
CA ARG A 241 -3.37 -15.53 7.76
C ARG A 241 -2.36 -16.14 8.71
N LYS A 242 -2.36 -15.69 9.97
CA LYS A 242 -1.64 -16.34 11.06
C LYS A 242 -2.65 -17.07 11.94
N ASN A 243 -2.44 -18.37 12.11
CA ASN A 243 -3.07 -19.09 13.20
C ASN A 243 -2.13 -18.88 14.39
N THR A 244 -2.54 -18.22 15.46
CA THR A 244 -1.72 -18.18 16.68
C THR A 244 -2.48 -18.89 17.77
N SER A 245 -1.82 -19.81 18.47
CA SER A 245 -2.13 -20.02 19.89
C SER A 245 -2.00 -18.67 20.58
N VAL A 246 -3.01 -18.25 21.32
CA VAL A 246 -3.00 -16.93 21.94
C VAL A 246 -1.88 -16.90 23.01
N PRO A 247 -1.01 -15.88 23.05
CA PRO A 247 0.19 -15.88 23.88
C PRO A 247 -0.04 -16.05 25.39
N ASN A 248 -1.26 -15.78 25.88
CA ASN A 248 -1.56 -15.67 27.30
C ASN A 248 -2.43 -16.80 27.86
N VAL A 249 -2.58 -17.92 27.14
CA VAL A 249 -3.30 -19.11 27.64
C VAL A 249 -2.27 -20.10 28.17
N PRO A 250 -2.20 -20.35 29.48
CA PRO A 250 -1.25 -21.30 30.05
C PRO A 250 -1.34 -22.69 29.41
N GLU A 251 -2.54 -23.14 29.01
CA GLU A 251 -2.74 -24.42 28.31
C GLU A 251 -2.26 -24.44 26.85
N MET A 252 -1.99 -23.27 26.23
CA MET A 252 -1.52 -23.17 24.85
C MET A 252 0.00 -22.91 24.72
N LYS A 253 0.73 -22.85 25.83
CA LYS A 253 2.21 -22.66 25.89
C LYS A 253 3.02 -23.76 25.17
N GLY A 254 2.39 -24.86 24.74
CA GLY A 254 3.02 -25.96 24.00
C GLY A 254 2.75 -25.99 22.48
N LEU A 255 1.91 -25.09 21.96
CA LEU A 255 1.62 -25.03 20.53
C LEU A 255 2.73 -24.23 19.83
N LYS A 256 3.64 -24.94 19.15
CA LYS A 256 4.62 -24.35 18.21
C LYS A 256 3.90 -23.35 17.30
N GLU A 257 4.50 -22.17 17.09
CA GLU A 257 3.98 -21.11 16.21
C GLU A 257 3.23 -21.68 15.00
N GLN A 258 1.93 -21.39 14.96
CA GLN A 258 0.98 -22.09 14.13
C GLN A 258 0.93 -21.46 12.72
N ILE A 259 1.24 -22.27 11.72
CA ILE A 259 0.90 -22.13 10.30
C ILE A 259 0.56 -20.70 9.83
N ILE A 260 1.51 -20.06 9.16
CA ILE A 260 1.31 -18.86 8.35
C ILE A 260 0.87 -19.32 6.96
N GLU A 261 -0.24 -18.80 6.44
CA GLU A 261 -0.75 -19.05 5.09
C GLU A 261 -0.90 -17.72 4.34
N VAL A 262 -0.55 -17.70 3.05
CA VAL A 262 -0.95 -16.60 2.15
C VAL A 262 -2.23 -17.07 1.48
N VAL A 263 -3.29 -16.31 1.70
CA VAL A 263 -4.59 -16.61 1.12
C VAL A 263 -4.89 -15.61 0.03
N SER A 264 -5.25 -16.13 -1.13
CA SER A 264 -5.84 -15.36 -2.22
C SER A 264 -7.36 -15.50 -2.16
N TYR A 265 -8.07 -14.38 -2.19
CA TYR A 265 -9.51 -14.30 -2.35
C TYR A 265 -9.84 -13.64 -3.68
N ASP A 266 -10.49 -14.36 -4.58
CA ASP A 266 -10.96 -13.82 -5.86
C ASP A 266 -12.34 -13.17 -5.68
N PHE A 267 -12.49 -11.89 -6.06
CA PHE A 267 -13.73 -11.15 -5.77
C PHE A 267 -14.93 -11.61 -6.61
N GLN A 268 -14.70 -12.10 -7.82
CA GLN A 268 -15.76 -12.48 -8.74
C GLN A 268 -16.33 -13.85 -8.38
N SER A 269 -15.46 -14.85 -8.27
CA SER A 269 -15.83 -16.22 -7.92
C SER A 269 -16.05 -16.42 -6.43
N LYS A 270 -15.61 -15.46 -5.58
CA LYS A 270 -15.56 -15.56 -4.11
C LYS A 270 -14.74 -16.74 -3.60
N LYS A 271 -13.90 -17.33 -4.46
CA LYS A 271 -13.08 -18.49 -4.14
C LYS A 271 -11.85 -18.06 -3.32
N LYS A 272 -11.63 -18.76 -2.21
CA LYS A 272 -10.39 -18.70 -1.42
C LYS A 272 -9.41 -19.76 -1.94
N THR A 273 -8.13 -19.40 -2.02
CA THR A 273 -7.06 -20.33 -2.39
C THR A 273 -5.87 -20.06 -1.49
N VAL A 274 -5.43 -21.08 -0.76
CA VAL A 274 -4.17 -21.04 -0.03
C VAL A 274 -3.06 -21.21 -1.05
N LEU A 275 -2.09 -20.30 -1.05
CA LEU A 275 -0.96 -20.36 -1.97
C LEU A 275 0.01 -21.49 -1.61
N SER A 276 0.85 -21.87 -2.56
CA SER A 276 1.68 -23.07 -2.48
C SER A 276 2.85 -22.91 -1.52
N GLU A 277 3.52 -24.02 -1.22
CA GLU A 277 4.76 -24.04 -0.45
C GLU A 277 5.88 -23.15 -1.05
N LYS A 278 5.86 -22.94 -2.37
CA LYS A 278 6.83 -22.06 -3.07
C LYS A 278 6.61 -20.58 -2.74
N ASP A 279 5.43 -20.23 -2.24
CA ASP A 279 5.03 -18.87 -1.87
C ASP A 279 5.35 -18.56 -0.40
N LYS A 280 5.99 -19.48 0.34
CA LYS A 280 6.40 -19.27 1.75
C LYS A 280 7.27 -18.03 1.98
N SER A 281 8.04 -17.62 0.97
CA SER A 281 8.84 -16.40 1.03
C SER A 281 7.99 -15.14 1.26
N LEU A 282 6.71 -15.16 0.83
CA LEU A 282 5.77 -14.06 1.05
C LEU A 282 5.42 -13.86 2.52
N TYR A 283 5.59 -14.85 3.40
CA TYR A 283 5.34 -14.70 4.84
C TYR A 283 6.29 -13.71 5.52
N GLN A 284 7.46 -13.54 4.94
CA GLN A 284 8.49 -12.62 5.42
C GLN A 284 8.36 -11.23 4.77
N MET A 285 7.33 -11.03 3.93
CA MET A 285 7.09 -9.80 3.21
C MET A 285 5.91 -9.01 3.80
N GLY A 286 6.14 -7.73 4.11
CA GLY A 286 5.07 -6.74 4.17
C GLY A 286 4.56 -6.47 2.75
N PHE A 287 3.26 -6.61 2.52
CA PHE A 287 2.69 -6.43 1.18
C PHE A 287 2.41 -4.95 0.93
N ILE A 288 2.87 -4.43 -0.21
CA ILE A 288 2.67 -3.01 -0.57
C ILE A 288 1.63 -2.91 -1.69
N TYR A 289 1.85 -3.63 -2.79
CA TYR A 289 1.08 -3.43 -4.01
C TYR A 289 1.00 -4.68 -4.88
N LEU A 290 -0.20 -4.98 -5.34
CA LEU A 290 -0.47 -6.02 -6.32
C LEU A 290 -0.82 -5.34 -7.64
N ASP A 291 -0.09 -5.71 -8.70
CA ASP A 291 -0.30 -5.18 -10.04
C ASP A 291 -1.75 -5.37 -10.52
N ARG A 292 -2.17 -4.61 -11.54
CA ARG A 292 -3.56 -4.64 -12.02
C ARG A 292 -3.98 -6.04 -12.48
N LYS A 293 -3.05 -6.83 -13.02
CA LYS A 293 -3.31 -8.19 -13.50
C LYS A 293 -3.42 -9.22 -12.37
N GLY A 294 -2.90 -8.91 -11.18
CA GLY A 294 -2.88 -9.81 -10.04
C GLY A 294 -1.84 -10.94 -10.19
N THR A 295 -0.73 -10.63 -10.85
CA THR A 295 0.37 -11.54 -11.21
C THR A 295 1.69 -11.18 -10.53
N THR A 296 1.91 -9.90 -10.24
CA THR A 296 3.15 -9.44 -9.61
C THR A 296 2.85 -8.66 -8.33
N LEU A 297 3.43 -9.13 -7.23
CA LEU A 297 3.37 -8.50 -5.92
C LEU A 297 4.66 -7.72 -5.66
N TYR A 298 4.53 -6.49 -5.20
CA TYR A 298 5.64 -5.65 -4.71
C TYR A 298 5.53 -5.59 -3.20
N GLY A 299 6.63 -5.90 -2.49
CA GLY A 299 6.61 -5.98 -1.04
C GLY A 299 7.95 -5.68 -0.40
N LEU A 300 7.90 -5.32 0.89
CA LEU A 300 9.07 -5.13 1.74
C LEU A 300 9.43 -6.45 2.38
N LYS A 301 10.65 -6.92 2.19
CA LYS A 301 11.17 -8.11 2.84
C LYS A 301 12.17 -7.70 3.90
N LYS A 302 11.96 -8.18 5.12
CA LYS A 302 12.89 -7.91 6.23
C LYS A 302 14.22 -8.62 5.99
N GLY A 303 15.29 -7.94 6.36
CA GLY A 303 16.63 -8.51 6.40
C GLY A 303 16.76 -9.63 7.43
N GLN A 304 17.66 -10.59 7.20
CA GLN A 304 17.90 -11.70 8.14
C GLN A 304 19.14 -11.48 9.05
N GLY A 305 19.64 -10.25 9.16
CA GLY A 305 20.72 -9.89 10.08
C GLY A 305 21.84 -9.08 9.41
N LEU A 306 23.00 -9.05 10.05
CA LEU A 306 24.20 -8.35 9.55
C LEU A 306 24.55 -8.83 8.13
N GLY A 307 24.48 -7.92 7.16
CA GLY A 307 24.80 -8.18 5.75
C GLY A 307 23.60 -8.52 4.85
N ASP A 308 22.40 -8.76 5.39
CA ASP A 308 21.16 -8.82 4.60
C ASP A 308 20.21 -7.71 5.06
N PRO A 309 20.26 -6.52 4.45
CA PRO A 309 19.40 -5.42 4.85
C PRO A 309 17.97 -5.59 4.33
N ASP A 310 17.04 -4.82 4.91
CA ASP A 310 15.68 -4.68 4.39
C ASP A 310 15.69 -4.32 2.90
N LYS A 311 14.75 -4.91 2.15
CA LYS A 311 14.71 -4.81 0.70
C LYS A 311 13.29 -4.67 0.17
N LEU A 312 13.14 -3.89 -0.89
CA LEU A 312 11.95 -3.90 -1.73
C LEU A 312 12.16 -4.96 -2.82
N VAL A 313 11.18 -5.84 -3.00
CA VAL A 313 11.21 -6.89 -4.01
C VAL A 313 9.94 -6.90 -4.84
N SER A 314 10.04 -7.40 -6.07
CA SER A 314 8.89 -7.90 -6.83
C SER A 314 8.90 -9.42 -6.80
N TYR A 315 7.73 -10.02 -6.60
CA TYR A 315 7.48 -11.45 -6.63
C TYR A 315 6.44 -11.78 -7.71
N ASP A 316 6.82 -12.63 -8.66
CA ASP A 316 5.91 -13.12 -9.70
C ASP A 316 5.17 -14.37 -9.19
N LEU A 317 3.85 -14.26 -9.03
CA LEU A 317 2.99 -15.31 -8.47
C LEU A 317 2.82 -16.54 -9.39
N LYS A 318 3.22 -16.46 -10.66
CA LYS A 318 3.12 -17.57 -11.62
C LYS A 318 4.41 -18.39 -11.67
N THR A 319 5.55 -17.70 -11.66
CA THR A 319 6.88 -18.29 -11.77
C THR A 319 7.57 -18.48 -10.43
N HIS A 320 7.02 -17.90 -9.36
CA HIS A 320 7.57 -17.88 -8.00
C HIS A 320 8.96 -17.24 -7.92
N LYS A 321 9.29 -16.36 -8.87
CA LYS A 321 10.58 -15.68 -8.94
C LYS A 321 10.52 -14.34 -8.21
N GLU A 322 11.49 -14.15 -7.32
CA GLU A 322 11.74 -12.88 -6.63
C GLU A 322 12.83 -12.09 -7.37
N LYS A 323 12.63 -10.77 -7.48
CA LYS A 323 13.64 -9.83 -7.95
C LYS A 323 13.77 -8.70 -6.94
N ILE A 324 15.00 -8.39 -6.57
CA ILE A 324 15.32 -7.28 -5.67
C ILE A 324 15.31 -5.98 -6.48
N LEU A 325 14.55 -5.00 -5.98
CA LEU A 325 14.33 -3.71 -6.64
C LEU A 325 15.09 -2.58 -5.93
N PHE A 326 15.20 -2.67 -4.62
CA PHE A 326 15.97 -1.74 -3.80
C PHE A 326 16.47 -2.45 -2.55
N ARG A 327 17.67 -2.11 -2.11
CA ARG A 327 18.26 -2.52 -0.84
C ARG A 327 18.44 -1.29 0.02
N TYR A 328 18.09 -1.37 1.29
CA TYR A 328 18.46 -0.34 2.24
C TYR A 328 19.99 -0.15 2.19
N PRO A 329 20.49 1.08 1.98
CA PRO A 329 21.92 1.32 1.73
C PRO A 329 22.77 1.37 3.01
N GLY A 330 22.16 1.41 4.19
CA GLY A 330 22.87 1.49 5.46
C GLY A 330 23.15 0.13 6.10
N THR A 331 24.02 0.12 7.10
CA THR A 331 24.35 -1.05 7.92
C THR A 331 23.46 -1.17 9.17
N GLU A 332 22.94 -0.04 9.65
CA GLU A 332 22.05 0.07 10.80
C GLU A 332 20.82 0.88 10.39
N GLY A 333 19.63 0.34 10.62
CA GLY A 333 18.37 0.94 10.20
C GLY A 333 17.40 -0.07 9.60
N ALA A 334 16.25 0.43 9.14
CA ALA A 334 15.19 -0.40 8.56
C ALA A 334 14.45 0.35 7.45
N ILE A 335 13.77 -0.40 6.57
CA ILE A 335 12.67 0.17 5.80
C ILE A 335 11.44 0.15 6.70
N ASN A 336 10.88 1.33 7.00
CA ASN A 336 9.75 1.48 7.92
C ASN A 336 8.42 1.42 7.19
N ASN A 337 8.29 2.15 6.07
CA ASN A 337 7.09 2.12 5.26
C ASN A 337 7.40 2.31 3.77
N ALA A 338 6.47 1.87 2.94
CA ALA A 338 6.49 2.15 1.52
C ALA A 338 5.06 2.30 0.98
N CYS A 339 4.87 3.21 0.03
CA CYS A 339 3.57 3.54 -0.54
C CYS A 339 3.70 3.68 -2.05
N VAL A 340 2.73 3.14 -2.80
CA VAL A 340 2.67 3.35 -4.25
C VAL A 340 2.01 4.69 -4.52
N VAL A 341 2.66 5.47 -5.39
CA VAL A 341 2.24 6.82 -5.76
C VAL A 341 2.20 6.94 -7.28
N LYS A 342 1.32 7.82 -7.77
CA LYS A 342 1.28 8.18 -9.19
C LYS A 342 2.31 9.29 -9.44
N LYS A 343 3.03 9.22 -10.56
CA LYS A 343 3.99 10.25 -10.96
C LYS A 343 3.46 11.20 -12.02
#